data_AF-A0A842H8X8-F1
#
_entry.id   AF-A0A842H8X8-F1
#
_cell.length_a   1.000
_cell.length_b   1.000
_cell.length_c   1.000
_cell.angle_alpha   90.00
_cell.angle_beta   90.00
_cell.angle_gamma   90.00
#
_symmetry.space_group_name_H-M   'P 1'
#
loop_
_entity.id
_entity.type
_entity.pdbx_description
1 polymer ?
#
loop_
_entity_poly.entity_id
_entity_poly.type
_entity_poly.pdbx_seq_one_letter_code
_entity_poly.pdbx_strand_id
1 'polypeptide(L)'
;MANRKTSTVTPTSPSDTGIQYVPLWKLVFDPELQMRVGELDQVHIQNLADILREETKAELTPLVAFTAAPDDPHWMEEDDDPIRYYVADGFHRGAGYRVARGDDCLVPVVTPGGGRAAALLYAYGANADQNTKPRTRKDIRKAVKEALRNHYFAATQDKVKFTKISLRPNGERFTHSHIAEICRCDRSAVTRIAKELEAELTPAAPAPTAGRGRPSGGGGGAGHEQLDFWARLRDGYSHALAAVRETRDDQEFLSAVDGDPLRAAEEIRAMRTALIDECRALREREMAIRASVAKAKR
;
A
#
# COMPACT_ATOMS: atom_id res chain seq x y z
N MET A 1 -13.72 41.01 7.81
CA MET A 1 -12.95 39.77 8.06
C MET A 1 -13.94 38.62 8.22
N ALA A 2 -14.14 37.82 7.17
CA ALA A 2 -15.12 36.74 7.17
C ALA A 2 -14.44 35.43 7.59
N ASN A 3 -14.89 34.85 8.70
CA ASN A 3 -14.46 33.56 9.22
C ASN A 3 -14.87 32.45 8.24
N ARG A 4 -13.91 31.92 7.49
CA ARG A 4 -14.08 30.76 6.62
C ARG A 4 -14.22 29.53 7.52
N LYS A 5 -15.46 29.06 7.72
CA LYS A 5 -15.75 27.78 8.39
C LYS A 5 -15.10 26.68 7.57
N THR A 6 -14.02 26.10 8.09
CA THR A 6 -13.39 24.90 7.54
C THR A 6 -14.36 23.74 7.74
N SER A 7 -14.95 23.27 6.65
CA SER A 7 -15.79 22.07 6.64
C SER A 7 -14.88 20.88 6.94
N THR A 8 -14.92 20.38 8.18
CA THR A 8 -14.34 19.09 8.55
C THR A 8 -15.05 18.02 7.75
N VAL A 9 -14.35 17.45 6.77
CA VAL A 9 -14.74 16.19 6.14
C VAL A 9 -14.51 15.11 7.18
N THR A 10 -15.50 14.90 8.03
CA THR A 10 -15.59 13.70 8.86
C THR A 10 -15.63 12.51 7.89
N PRO A 11 -14.81 11.47 8.06
CA PRO A 11 -15.00 10.23 7.31
C PRO A 11 -16.46 9.82 7.53
N THR A 12 -17.21 9.72 6.44
CA THR A 12 -18.63 9.40 6.45
C THR A 12 -18.83 8.19 7.35
N SER A 13 -19.64 8.36 8.39
CA SER A 13 -20.12 7.26 9.20
C SER A 13 -20.68 6.19 8.22
N PRO A 14 -20.37 4.89 8.39
CA PRO A 14 -20.74 3.82 7.45
C PRO A 14 -22.26 3.55 7.38
N SER A 15 -23.11 4.53 7.65
CA SER A 15 -24.54 4.37 7.91
C SER A 15 -25.41 4.09 6.68
N ASP A 16 -24.89 4.14 5.46
CA ASP A 16 -25.62 3.77 4.24
C ASP A 16 -25.01 2.57 3.48
N THR A 17 -23.91 2.02 3.97
CA THR A 17 -23.29 0.82 3.37
C THR A 17 -23.93 -0.43 3.97
N GLY A 18 -24.88 -1.02 3.26
CA GLY A 18 -25.51 -2.28 3.66
C GLY A 18 -24.48 -3.39 3.87
N ILE A 19 -24.76 -4.29 4.82
CA ILE A 19 -23.94 -5.49 5.02
C ILE A 19 -24.09 -6.38 3.78
N GLN A 20 -22.97 -6.77 3.18
CA GLN A 20 -22.89 -7.69 2.06
C GLN A 20 -22.26 -9.01 2.52
N TYR A 21 -22.66 -10.12 1.92
CA TYR A 21 -22.05 -11.42 2.17
C TYR A 21 -21.09 -11.75 1.04
N VAL A 22 -19.80 -11.77 1.35
CA VAL A 22 -18.72 -11.95 0.37
C VAL A 22 -18.03 -13.28 0.63
N PRO A 23 -17.79 -14.12 -0.41
CA PRO A 23 -16.97 -15.31 -0.26
C PRO A 23 -15.58 -14.97 0.29
N LEU A 24 -15.12 -15.72 1.29
CA LEU A 24 -13.87 -15.43 1.98
C LEU A 24 -12.66 -15.43 1.02
N TRP A 25 -12.64 -16.28 0.00
CA TRP A 25 -11.60 -16.30 -1.03
C TRP A 25 -11.51 -15.02 -1.89
N LYS A 26 -12.54 -14.15 -1.88
CA LYS A 26 -12.48 -12.83 -2.53
C LYS A 26 -11.85 -11.75 -1.66
N LEU A 27 -11.63 -12.03 -0.38
CA LEU A 27 -11.05 -11.07 0.56
C LEU A 27 -9.52 -11.11 0.53
N VAL A 28 -8.92 -9.94 0.32
CA VAL A 28 -7.47 -9.75 0.29
C VAL A 28 -7.00 -9.26 1.66
N PHE A 29 -6.30 -10.13 2.37
CA PHE A 29 -5.69 -9.83 3.67
C PHE A 29 -4.26 -9.29 3.47
N ASP A 30 -4.17 -8.05 3.01
CA ASP A 30 -2.91 -7.37 2.75
C ASP A 30 -2.13 -7.10 4.06
N PRO A 31 -0.89 -7.60 4.21
CA PRO A 31 -0.05 -7.33 5.39
C PRO A 31 0.19 -5.83 5.65
N GLU A 32 0.16 -4.99 4.63
CA GLU A 32 0.31 -3.53 4.78
C GLU A 32 -0.93 -2.87 5.39
N LEU A 33 -2.10 -3.50 5.31
CA LEU A 33 -3.34 -3.03 5.94
C LEU A 33 -3.48 -3.51 7.40
N GLN A 34 -2.65 -4.47 7.84
CA GLN A 34 -2.65 -4.92 9.23
C GLN A 34 -1.86 -3.96 10.12
N MET A 35 -2.55 -3.12 10.89
CA MET A 35 -1.89 -2.17 11.81
C MET A 35 -1.44 -2.77 13.14
N ARG A 36 -1.87 -3.99 13.49
CA ARG A 36 -1.32 -4.68 14.66
C ARG A 36 0.13 -5.11 14.42
N VAL A 37 0.93 -4.98 15.48
CA VAL A 37 2.31 -5.44 15.51
C VAL A 37 2.34 -6.88 16.00
N GLY A 38 3.06 -7.74 15.26
CA GLY A 38 3.15 -9.17 15.53
C GLY A 38 2.18 -9.99 14.69
N GLU A 39 2.17 -11.30 14.94
CA GLU A 39 1.26 -12.22 14.28
C GLU A 39 -0.16 -12.11 14.83
N LEU A 40 -1.13 -12.66 14.09
CA LEU A 40 -2.47 -12.80 14.61
C LEU A 40 -2.46 -13.77 15.80
N ASP A 41 -2.96 -13.28 16.94
CA ASP A 41 -3.23 -14.08 18.13
C ASP A 41 -4.08 -15.34 17.80
N GLN A 42 -3.41 -16.49 17.80
CA GLN A 42 -3.99 -17.79 17.44
C GLN A 42 -5.05 -18.26 18.43
N VAL A 43 -4.87 -17.98 19.72
CA VAL A 43 -5.86 -18.34 20.75
C VAL A 43 -7.14 -17.55 20.50
N HIS A 44 -7.02 -16.26 20.20
CA HIS A 44 -8.18 -15.45 19.86
C HIS A 44 -8.87 -15.92 18.56
N ILE A 45 -8.11 -16.30 17.53
CA ILE A 45 -8.66 -16.87 16.29
C ILE A 45 -9.45 -18.14 16.59
N GLN A 46 -8.90 -19.06 17.39
CA GLN A 46 -9.57 -20.31 17.74
C GLN A 46 -10.87 -20.05 18.50
N ASN A 47 -10.86 -19.14 19.49
CA ASN A 47 -12.07 -18.78 20.23
C ASN A 47 -13.17 -18.22 19.29
N LEU A 48 -12.80 -17.38 18.31
CA LEU A 48 -13.75 -16.88 17.31
C LEU A 48 -14.27 -18.01 16.42
N ALA A 49 -13.41 -18.97 16.06
CA ALA A 49 -13.80 -20.10 15.24
C ALA A 49 -14.74 -21.06 15.99
N ASP A 50 -14.52 -21.28 17.29
CA ASP A 50 -15.37 -22.13 18.12
C ASP A 50 -16.78 -21.52 18.27
N ILE A 51 -16.88 -20.20 18.53
CA ILE A 51 -18.16 -19.48 18.52
C ILE A 51 -18.91 -19.70 17.18
N LEU A 52 -18.20 -19.58 16.06
CA LEU A 52 -18.78 -19.75 14.72
C LEU A 52 -19.24 -21.18 14.40
N ARG A 53 -18.71 -22.19 15.11
CA ARG A 53 -19.05 -23.61 14.95
C ARG A 53 -20.19 -24.03 15.88
N GLU A 54 -20.18 -23.55 17.12
CA GLU A 54 -21.17 -23.92 18.14
C GLU A 54 -22.55 -23.33 17.84
N GLU A 55 -22.59 -22.09 17.37
CA GLU A 55 -23.82 -21.39 17.07
C GLU A 55 -24.05 -21.34 15.56
N THR A 56 -25.03 -22.12 15.08
CA THR A 56 -25.37 -22.20 13.64
C THR A 56 -25.74 -20.84 13.04
N LYS A 57 -26.14 -19.87 13.88
CA LYS A 57 -26.46 -18.49 13.51
C LYS A 57 -25.52 -17.45 14.12
N ALA A 58 -24.42 -17.84 14.76
CA ALA A 58 -23.45 -16.85 15.21
C ALA A 58 -22.86 -16.11 14.01
N GLU A 59 -22.93 -14.80 14.10
CA GLU A 59 -22.26 -13.88 13.20
C GLU A 59 -21.35 -12.99 14.04
N LEU A 60 -20.08 -12.90 13.61
CA LEU A 60 -19.18 -11.93 14.18
C LEU A 60 -19.54 -10.55 13.62
N THR A 61 -19.08 -9.49 14.29
CA THR A 61 -19.15 -8.14 13.72
C THR A 61 -18.59 -8.14 12.29
N PRO A 62 -19.27 -7.52 11.31
CA PRO A 62 -18.82 -7.51 9.93
C PRO A 62 -17.36 -7.08 9.77
N LEU A 63 -16.71 -7.62 8.75
CA LEU A 63 -15.43 -7.10 8.27
C LEU A 63 -15.66 -5.74 7.61
N VAL A 64 -14.63 -4.91 7.56
CA VAL A 64 -14.65 -3.71 6.72
C VAL A 64 -13.68 -3.94 5.59
N ALA A 65 -14.19 -3.95 4.36
CA ALA A 65 -13.37 -4.18 3.19
C ALA A 65 -13.71 -3.22 2.05
N PHE A 66 -12.73 -2.96 1.20
CA PHE A 66 -12.84 -1.96 0.13
C PHE A 66 -12.66 -2.65 -1.22
N THR A 67 -13.58 -2.43 -2.15
CA THR A 67 -13.53 -3.00 -3.50
C THR A 67 -12.22 -2.62 -4.18
N ALA A 68 -11.46 -3.59 -4.66
CA ALA A 68 -10.33 -3.36 -5.54
C ALA A 68 -10.79 -2.55 -6.76
N ALA A 69 -9.97 -1.58 -7.18
CA ALA A 69 -10.26 -0.86 -8.39
C ALA A 69 -9.98 -1.78 -9.60
N PRO A 70 -10.68 -1.62 -10.74
CA PRO A 70 -10.46 -2.46 -11.93
C PRO A 70 -9.01 -2.44 -12.46
N ASP A 71 -8.24 -1.42 -12.10
CA ASP A 71 -6.85 -1.22 -12.46
C ASP A 71 -5.85 -1.74 -11.41
N ASP A 72 -6.32 -2.36 -10.31
CA ASP A 72 -5.44 -2.92 -9.30
C ASP A 72 -4.65 -4.11 -9.88
N PRO A 73 -3.33 -4.20 -9.66
CA PRO A 73 -2.52 -5.34 -10.14
C PRO A 73 -2.98 -6.71 -9.61
N HIS A 74 -3.84 -6.78 -8.59
CA HIS A 74 -4.46 -8.02 -8.12
C HIS A 74 -5.80 -8.33 -8.80
N TRP A 75 -6.21 -7.53 -9.77
CA TRP A 75 -7.32 -7.79 -10.68
C TRP A 75 -6.90 -8.92 -11.64
N MET A 76 -7.35 -10.14 -11.35
CA MET A 76 -7.11 -11.29 -12.23
C MET A 76 -8.19 -11.26 -13.31
N GLU A 77 -7.82 -10.98 -14.56
CA GLU A 77 -8.73 -11.00 -15.72
C GLU A 77 -9.24 -12.41 -16.07
N GLU A 78 -8.68 -13.46 -15.47
CA GLU A 78 -8.96 -14.87 -15.80
C GLU A 78 -10.11 -15.50 -15.00
N ASP A 79 -10.61 -14.85 -13.94
CA ASP A 79 -11.79 -15.32 -13.19
C ASP A 79 -13.05 -14.61 -13.72
N ASP A 80 -14.15 -15.35 -13.93
CA ASP A 80 -15.48 -14.81 -14.32
C ASP A 80 -16.03 -13.75 -13.32
N ASP A 81 -15.40 -13.59 -12.15
CA ASP A 81 -15.75 -12.60 -11.14
C ASP A 81 -14.48 -11.92 -10.57
N PRO A 82 -14.02 -10.83 -11.18
CA PRO A 82 -12.71 -10.24 -10.89
C PRO A 82 -12.70 -9.35 -9.62
N ILE A 83 -13.84 -9.16 -8.95
CA ILE A 83 -13.96 -8.21 -7.84
C ILE A 83 -13.31 -8.79 -6.58
N ARG A 84 -12.18 -8.21 -6.19
CA ARG A 84 -11.50 -8.46 -4.91
C ARG A 84 -11.82 -7.36 -3.88
N TYR A 85 -11.70 -7.68 -2.59
CA TYR A 85 -11.97 -6.74 -1.50
C TYR A 85 -10.80 -6.67 -0.52
N TYR A 86 -10.20 -5.49 -0.38
CA TYR A 86 -9.11 -5.23 0.58
C TYR A 86 -9.64 -5.10 2.00
N VAL A 87 -9.27 -6.03 2.88
CA VAL A 87 -9.71 -6.01 4.28
C VAL A 87 -8.95 -4.93 5.04
N ALA A 88 -9.68 -3.91 5.52
CA ALA A 88 -9.14 -2.81 6.30
C ALA A 88 -9.33 -3.01 7.82
N ASP A 89 -10.35 -3.77 8.24
CA ASP A 89 -10.54 -4.19 9.63
C ASP A 89 -11.12 -5.60 9.73
N GLY A 90 -10.77 -6.28 10.83
CA GLY A 90 -11.30 -7.60 11.16
C GLY A 90 -10.42 -8.79 10.76
N PHE A 91 -9.11 -8.61 10.64
CA PHE A 91 -8.16 -9.70 10.32
C PHE A 91 -8.35 -10.97 11.18
N HIS A 92 -8.50 -10.83 12.51
CA HIS A 92 -8.77 -11.96 13.41
C HIS A 92 -10.12 -12.62 13.11
N ARG A 93 -11.15 -11.83 12.78
CA ARG A 93 -12.49 -12.33 12.43
C ARG A 93 -12.44 -13.12 11.12
N GLY A 94 -11.78 -12.58 10.10
CA GLY A 94 -11.58 -13.27 8.82
C GLY A 94 -10.80 -14.58 8.97
N ALA A 95 -9.75 -14.59 9.79
CA ALA A 95 -9.03 -15.83 10.13
C ALA A 95 -9.92 -16.82 10.90
N GLY A 96 -10.77 -16.34 11.81
CA GLY A 96 -11.77 -17.16 12.51
C GLY A 96 -12.76 -17.83 11.55
N TYR A 97 -13.30 -17.09 10.58
CA TYR A 97 -14.15 -17.64 9.51
C TYR A 97 -13.43 -18.72 8.72
N ARG A 98 -12.17 -18.47 8.31
CA ARG A 98 -11.35 -19.45 7.59
C ARG A 98 -11.21 -20.77 8.37
N VAL A 99 -10.86 -20.66 9.65
CA VAL A 99 -10.66 -21.83 10.52
C VAL A 99 -11.98 -22.56 10.81
N ALA A 100 -13.08 -21.84 10.97
CA ALA A 100 -14.39 -22.42 11.29
C ALA A 100 -15.08 -23.10 10.09
N ARG A 101 -15.03 -22.46 8.92
CA ARG A 101 -15.93 -22.76 7.79
C ARG A 101 -15.22 -22.93 6.43
N GLY A 102 -13.90 -22.72 6.36
CA GLY A 102 -13.12 -22.82 5.11
C GLY A 102 -13.21 -21.57 4.22
N ASP A 103 -12.50 -21.58 3.09
CA ASP A 103 -12.37 -20.42 2.19
C ASP A 103 -13.61 -20.14 1.32
N ASP A 104 -14.48 -21.12 1.15
CA ASP A 104 -15.73 -20.99 0.36
C ASP A 104 -16.88 -20.36 1.15
N CYS A 105 -16.69 -20.07 2.45
CA CYS A 105 -17.76 -19.52 3.27
C CYS A 105 -18.08 -18.06 2.92
N LEU A 106 -19.35 -17.71 3.08
CA LEU A 106 -19.80 -16.32 3.00
C LEU A 106 -19.55 -15.61 4.33
N VAL A 107 -18.96 -14.42 4.24
CA VAL A 107 -18.59 -13.59 5.39
C VAL A 107 -19.31 -12.25 5.31
N PRO A 108 -19.88 -11.73 6.41
CA PRO A 108 -20.48 -10.40 6.42
C PRO A 108 -19.41 -9.31 6.32
N VAL A 109 -19.60 -8.37 5.40
CA VAL A 109 -18.67 -7.30 5.06
C VAL A 109 -19.43 -5.99 4.86
N VAL A 110 -18.89 -4.90 5.39
CA VAL A 110 -19.29 -3.52 5.06
C VAL A 110 -18.32 -2.99 4.00
N THR A 111 -18.86 -2.42 2.91
CA THR A 111 -18.10 -2.01 1.73
C THR A 111 -18.20 -0.50 1.44
N PRO A 112 -17.37 0.36 2.09
CA PRO A 112 -17.45 1.81 1.91
C PRO A 112 -17.05 2.33 0.51
N GLY A 113 -16.41 1.49 -0.32
CA GLY A 113 -15.87 1.90 -1.62
C GLY A 113 -14.57 2.72 -1.52
N GLY A 114 -13.90 2.97 -2.65
CA GLY A 114 -12.69 3.82 -2.71
C GLY A 114 -11.34 3.09 -2.81
N GLY A 115 -11.34 1.77 -3.05
CA GLY A 115 -10.11 1.06 -3.38
C GLY A 115 -9.16 0.78 -2.21
N ARG A 116 -7.99 0.22 -2.54
CA ARG A 116 -6.92 -0.07 -1.58
C ARG A 116 -6.43 1.16 -0.83
N ALA A 117 -6.39 2.33 -1.49
CA ALA A 117 -5.98 3.58 -0.86
C ALA A 117 -6.94 4.00 0.28
N ALA A 118 -8.25 3.88 0.06
CA ALA A 118 -9.24 4.12 1.11
C ALA A 118 -9.16 3.06 2.22
N ALA A 119 -8.90 1.79 1.86
CA ALA A 119 -8.64 0.71 2.82
C ALA A 119 -7.49 1.04 3.77
N LEU A 120 -6.38 1.56 3.21
CA LEU A 120 -5.19 1.94 3.98
C LEU A 120 -5.47 3.11 4.94
N LEU A 121 -6.17 4.15 4.46
CA LEU A 121 -6.59 5.27 5.31
C LEU A 121 -7.50 4.82 6.46
N TYR A 122 -8.43 3.90 6.18
CA TYR A 122 -9.30 3.31 7.21
C TYR A 122 -8.50 2.49 8.22
N ALA A 123 -7.57 1.66 7.74
CA ALA A 123 -6.77 0.76 8.57
C ALA A 123 -5.95 1.52 9.64
N TYR A 124 -5.45 2.72 9.34
CA TYR A 124 -4.70 3.54 10.31
C TYR A 124 -5.47 3.83 11.61
N GLY A 125 -6.79 4.02 11.49
CA GLY A 125 -7.69 4.31 12.62
C GLY A 125 -8.42 3.08 13.14
N ALA A 126 -8.35 1.95 12.44
CA ALA A 126 -9.04 0.73 12.83
C ALA A 126 -8.66 0.29 14.26
N ASN A 127 -9.59 -0.33 14.97
CA ASN A 127 -9.46 -0.76 16.37
C ASN A 127 -9.26 0.36 17.42
N ALA A 128 -9.31 1.65 17.05
CA ALA A 128 -9.20 2.73 18.03
C ALA A 128 -10.36 2.75 19.04
N ASP A 129 -11.57 2.46 18.59
CA ASP A 129 -12.79 2.53 19.39
C ASP A 129 -13.28 1.13 19.83
N GLN A 130 -12.56 0.06 19.47
CA GLN A 130 -12.95 -1.31 19.84
C GLN A 130 -12.43 -1.64 21.24
N ASN A 131 -13.36 -1.80 22.19
CA ASN A 131 -13.04 -2.12 23.58
C ASN A 131 -12.51 -3.55 23.79
N THR A 132 -12.80 -4.49 22.89
CA THR A 132 -12.46 -5.90 23.06
C THR A 132 -10.95 -6.15 23.06
N LYS A 133 -10.18 -5.39 22.25
CA LYS A 133 -8.72 -5.48 22.24
C LYS A 133 -8.12 -4.13 21.88
N PRO A 134 -7.89 -3.24 22.86
CA PRO A 134 -7.37 -1.90 22.62
C PRO A 134 -6.05 -1.92 21.84
N ARG A 135 -5.79 -0.87 21.07
CA ARG A 135 -4.50 -0.69 20.39
C ARG A 135 -3.38 -0.50 21.40
N THR A 136 -2.27 -1.19 21.19
CA THR A 136 -1.05 -0.97 21.97
C THR A 136 -0.30 0.27 21.48
N ARG A 137 0.65 0.78 22.28
CA ARG A 137 1.56 1.85 21.84
C ARG A 137 2.37 1.46 20.59
N LYS A 138 2.67 0.17 20.41
CA LYS A 138 3.38 -0.34 19.23
C LYS A 138 2.49 -0.28 17.98
N ASP A 139 1.22 -0.64 18.11
CA ASP A 139 0.24 -0.57 17.00
C ASP A 139 0.04 0.88 16.54
N ILE A 140 -0.16 1.80 17.49
CA ILE A 140 -0.27 3.24 17.19
C ILE A 140 1.00 3.75 16.50
N ARG A 141 2.18 3.36 17.00
CA ARG A 141 3.46 3.73 16.38
C ARG A 141 3.58 3.21 14.95
N LYS A 142 3.19 1.95 14.69
CA LYS A 142 3.17 1.36 13.35
C LYS A 142 2.24 2.16 12.43
N ALA A 143 0.99 2.36 12.83
CA ALA A 143 0.00 3.09 12.05
C ALA A 143 0.46 4.51 11.70
N VAL A 144 1.00 5.25 12.67
CA VAL A 144 1.52 6.61 12.43
C VAL A 144 2.74 6.59 11.51
N LYS A 145 3.67 5.65 11.69
CA LYS A 145 4.84 5.54 10.78
C LYS A 145 4.42 5.24 9.36
N GLU A 146 3.49 4.30 9.16
CA GLU A 146 2.98 3.97 7.84
C GLU A 146 2.22 5.14 7.20
N ALA A 147 1.37 5.83 7.96
CA ALA A 147 0.67 7.02 7.48
C ALA A 147 1.64 8.15 7.10
N LEU A 148 2.68 8.38 7.90
CA LEU A 148 3.73 9.33 7.57
C LEU A 148 4.51 8.91 6.31
N ARG A 149 4.86 7.63 6.14
CA ARG A 149 5.56 7.13 4.93
C ARG A 149 4.74 7.26 3.66
N ASN A 150 3.43 7.04 3.74
CA ASN A 150 2.55 7.03 2.56
C ASN A 150 2.02 8.41 2.19
N HIS A 151 1.89 9.32 3.17
CA HIS A 151 1.22 10.61 2.95
C HIS A 151 2.06 11.84 3.24
N TYR A 152 3.16 11.70 3.97
CA TYR A 152 3.94 12.83 4.48
C TYR A 152 5.39 12.84 3.97
N PHE A 153 6.04 11.68 3.97
CA PHE A 153 7.38 11.48 3.45
C PHE A 153 7.30 10.92 2.04
N ALA A 154 8.16 11.41 1.16
CA ALA A 154 8.41 10.74 -0.10
C ALA A 154 9.90 10.59 -0.30
N ALA A 155 10.28 9.38 -0.71
CA ALA A 155 11.65 9.08 -1.05
C ALA A 155 12.02 9.79 -2.36
N THR A 156 12.96 10.74 -2.31
CA THR A 156 13.73 11.18 -3.48
C THR A 156 15.14 10.59 -3.38
N GLN A 157 15.66 10.07 -4.50
CA GLN A 157 16.84 9.21 -4.55
C GLN A 157 18.17 9.86 -4.11
N ASP A 158 18.31 11.19 -4.12
CA ASP A 158 19.64 11.84 -3.97
C ASP A 158 19.84 12.76 -2.77
N LYS A 159 18.84 12.88 -1.91
CA LYS A 159 18.84 13.55 -0.60
C LYS A 159 17.44 13.29 -0.06
N VAL A 160 17.29 13.03 1.24
CA VAL A 160 15.98 13.10 1.88
C VAL A 160 15.53 14.56 1.86
N LYS A 161 15.04 15.04 0.71
CA LYS A 161 14.29 16.27 0.61
C LYS A 161 12.84 15.87 0.79
N PHE A 162 12.31 16.31 1.93
CA PHE A 162 10.93 16.16 2.37
C PHE A 162 9.96 16.91 1.42
N THR A 163 9.76 16.42 0.20
CA THR A 163 9.12 17.24 -0.86
C THR A 163 8.05 16.56 -1.70
N LYS A 164 7.52 15.39 -1.32
CA LYS A 164 6.22 14.96 -1.87
C LYS A 164 5.24 14.81 -0.73
N ILE A 165 4.37 15.80 -0.67
CA ILE A 165 3.24 15.81 0.24
C ILE A 165 2.10 15.26 -0.60
N SER A 166 1.62 14.07 -0.26
CA SER A 166 0.39 13.58 -0.86
C SER A 166 -0.69 14.64 -0.62
N LEU A 167 -1.46 14.96 -1.65
CA LEU A 167 -2.58 15.88 -1.50
C LEU A 167 -3.81 15.06 -1.12
N ARG A 168 -4.62 15.61 -0.22
CA ARG A 168 -5.97 15.15 0.04
C ARG A 168 -6.83 15.32 -1.22
N PRO A 169 -8.01 14.69 -1.31
CA PRO A 169 -8.92 14.89 -2.45
C PRO A 169 -9.28 16.35 -2.75
N ASN A 170 -9.20 17.23 -1.75
CA ASN A 170 -9.43 18.67 -1.88
C ASN A 170 -8.17 19.49 -2.24
N GLY A 171 -7.05 18.84 -2.57
CA GLY A 171 -5.77 19.49 -2.91
C GLY A 171 -4.96 19.96 -1.69
N GLU A 172 -5.42 19.72 -0.46
CA GLU A 172 -4.69 20.13 0.74
C GLU A 172 -3.58 19.15 1.12
N ARG A 173 -2.54 19.68 1.76
CA ARG A 173 -1.41 18.90 2.27
C ARG A 173 -1.82 18.09 3.52
N PHE A 174 -1.36 16.84 3.63
CA PHE A 174 -1.44 16.12 4.91
C PHE A 174 -0.59 16.84 5.96
N THR A 175 -1.20 17.13 7.10
CA THR A 175 -0.54 17.77 8.25
C THR A 175 -0.42 16.75 9.39
N HIS A 176 0.42 17.02 10.39
CA HIS A 176 0.44 16.18 11.60
C HIS A 176 -0.94 16.08 12.28
N SER A 177 -1.77 17.13 12.18
CA SER A 177 -3.15 17.09 12.70
C SER A 177 -4.02 16.11 11.92
N HIS A 178 -3.89 16.09 10.58
CA HIS A 178 -4.62 15.12 9.74
C HIS A 178 -4.16 13.69 10.03
N ILE A 179 -2.86 13.45 10.19
CA ILE A 179 -2.33 12.13 10.55
C ILE A 179 -2.83 11.71 11.94
N ALA A 180 -2.88 12.64 12.90
CA ALA A 180 -3.40 12.39 14.24
C ALA A 180 -4.88 12.00 14.22
N GLU A 181 -5.67 12.67 13.38
CA GLU A 181 -7.09 12.38 13.17
C GLU A 181 -7.31 10.99 12.57
N ILE A 182 -6.68 10.66 11.44
CA ILE A 182 -6.85 9.35 10.78
C ILE A 182 -6.32 8.21 11.65
N CYS A 183 -5.20 8.41 12.36
CA CYS A 183 -4.65 7.42 13.27
C CYS A 183 -5.35 7.41 14.63
N ARG A 184 -6.28 8.33 14.89
CA ARG A 184 -7.01 8.49 16.16
C ARG A 184 -6.06 8.51 17.37
N CYS A 185 -5.10 9.42 17.34
CA CYS A 185 -4.10 9.60 18.40
C CYS A 185 -3.75 11.08 18.60
N ASP A 186 -2.97 11.38 19.64
CA ASP A 186 -2.57 12.76 19.90
C ASP A 186 -1.58 13.28 18.85
N ARG A 187 -1.74 14.55 18.44
CA ARG A 187 -0.78 15.24 17.56
C ARG A 187 0.64 15.25 18.10
N SER A 188 0.80 15.25 19.42
CA SER A 188 2.11 15.16 20.08
C SER A 188 2.80 13.81 19.79
N ALA A 189 2.04 12.71 19.75
CA ALA A 189 2.55 11.39 19.39
C ALA A 189 3.02 11.38 17.94
N VAL A 190 2.24 11.95 17.02
CA VAL A 190 2.63 12.07 15.60
C VAL A 190 3.92 12.86 15.45
N THR A 191 4.03 14.00 16.12
CA THR A 191 5.23 14.85 16.05
C THR A 191 6.47 14.15 16.58
N ARG A 192 6.35 13.38 17.67
CA ARG A 192 7.46 12.57 18.19
C ARG A 192 7.87 11.47 17.20
N ILE A 193 6.90 10.75 16.66
CA ILE A 193 7.15 9.64 15.73
C ILE A 193 7.74 10.14 14.40
N ALA A 194 7.32 11.31 13.92
CA ALA A 194 7.89 11.94 12.74
C ALA A 194 9.39 12.22 12.91
N LYS A 195 9.81 12.75 14.08
CA LYS A 195 11.24 12.97 14.39
C LYS A 195 12.03 11.66 14.44
N GLU A 196 11.45 10.62 15.01
CA GLU A 196 12.09 9.29 15.05
C GLU A 196 12.26 8.72 13.64
N LEU A 197 11.23 8.84 12.79
CA LEU A 197 11.27 8.37 11.41
C LEU A 197 12.26 9.19 10.57
N GLU A 198 12.34 10.51 10.79
CA GLU A 198 13.33 11.38 10.15
C GLU A 198 14.76 10.99 10.53
N ALA A 199 15.01 10.67 11.80
CA ALA A 199 16.30 10.16 12.26
C ALA A 199 16.63 8.77 11.67
N GLU A 200 15.63 7.89 11.49
CA GLU A 200 15.80 6.58 10.85
C GLU A 200 16.12 6.69 9.35
N LEU A 201 15.56 7.70 8.65
CA LEU A 201 15.73 7.89 7.22
C LEU A 201 16.98 8.71 6.86
N THR A 202 17.52 9.48 7.80
CA THR A 202 18.73 10.28 7.57
C THR A 202 19.96 9.41 7.82
N PRO A 203 20.77 9.09 6.80
CA PRO A 203 22.00 8.33 7.03
C PRO A 203 22.88 9.12 7.99
N ALA A 204 23.35 8.46 9.05
CA ALA A 204 24.30 9.07 9.97
C ALA A 204 25.48 9.61 9.15
N ALA A 205 25.79 10.90 9.32
CA ALA A 205 26.98 11.49 8.71
C ALA A 205 28.18 10.56 9.01
N PRO A 206 29.02 10.23 8.01
CA PRO A 206 30.20 9.43 8.28
C PRO A 206 30.94 10.10 9.42
N ALA A 207 31.17 9.33 10.50
CA ALA A 207 31.93 9.83 11.64
C ALA A 207 33.21 10.47 11.09
N PRO A 208 33.58 11.69 11.54
CA PRO A 208 34.78 12.35 11.04
C PRO A 208 35.92 11.36 11.21
N THR A 209 36.44 10.88 10.07
CA THR A 209 37.53 9.92 10.05
C THR A 209 38.71 10.65 10.68
N ALA A 210 38.97 10.36 11.96
CA ALA A 210 40.18 10.80 12.62
C ALA A 210 41.34 10.35 11.74
N GLY A 211 42.07 11.31 11.19
CA GLY A 211 43.04 11.10 10.12
C GLY A 211 43.97 9.94 10.45
N ARG A 212 43.93 8.89 9.63
CA ARG A 212 45.03 7.94 9.52
C ARG A 212 45.38 7.77 8.05
N GLY A 213 46.69 7.76 7.84
CA GLY A 213 47.37 7.94 6.57
C GLY A 213 46.80 7.14 5.40
N ARG A 214 46.79 7.82 4.28
CA ARG A 214 46.58 7.33 2.92
C ARG A 214 47.62 6.24 2.59
N PRO A 215 47.22 5.02 2.20
CA PRO A 215 48.00 4.20 1.30
C PRO A 215 47.46 4.41 -0.12
N SER A 216 48.32 4.94 -0.98
CA SER A 216 48.14 4.90 -2.43
C SER A 216 48.20 3.44 -2.89
N GLY A 217 47.11 2.92 -3.44
CA GLY A 217 47.07 1.60 -4.06
C GLY A 217 45.90 1.51 -5.03
N GLY A 218 46.20 1.51 -6.32
CA GLY A 218 45.23 1.48 -7.42
C GLY A 218 44.43 0.19 -7.50
N GLY A 219 43.19 0.32 -7.95
CA GLY A 219 42.26 -0.78 -8.17
C GLY A 219 40.92 -0.25 -8.68
N GLY A 220 40.95 0.65 -9.66
CA GLY A 220 39.76 1.19 -10.32
C GLY A 220 39.42 0.35 -11.56
N GLY A 221 38.14 -0.02 -11.70
CA GLY A 221 37.64 -0.63 -12.94
C GLY A 221 36.25 -1.22 -12.80
N ALA A 222 36.12 -2.33 -12.06
CA ALA A 222 34.90 -3.17 -12.17
C ALA A 222 33.68 -2.70 -11.36
N GLY A 223 33.87 -1.91 -10.29
CA GLY A 223 32.78 -1.51 -9.39
C GLY A 223 31.90 -0.37 -9.92
N HIS A 224 32.48 0.55 -10.71
CA HIS A 224 31.75 1.69 -11.27
C HIS A 224 30.85 1.28 -12.45
N GLU A 225 31.31 0.35 -13.30
CA GLU A 225 30.53 -0.13 -14.44
C GLU A 225 29.27 -0.92 -14.02
N GLN A 226 29.33 -1.68 -12.92
CA GLN A 226 28.14 -2.37 -12.38
C GLN A 226 27.12 -1.40 -11.78
N LEU A 227 27.57 -0.34 -11.10
CA LEU A 227 26.68 0.69 -10.55
C LEU A 227 25.97 1.47 -11.65
N ASP A 228 26.70 1.82 -12.73
CA ASP A 228 26.14 2.49 -13.90
C ASP A 228 25.13 1.61 -14.66
N PHE A 229 25.35 0.30 -14.73
CA PHE A 229 24.39 -0.63 -15.36
C PHE A 229 23.04 -0.65 -14.63
N TRP A 230 23.05 -0.76 -13.29
CA TRP A 230 21.81 -0.80 -12.51
C TRP A 230 21.07 0.54 -12.49
N ALA A 231 21.79 1.65 -12.57
CA ALA A 231 21.19 2.97 -12.73
C ALA A 231 20.46 3.07 -14.09
N ARG A 232 21.11 2.68 -15.19
CA ARG A 232 20.49 2.69 -16.54
C ARG A 232 19.29 1.76 -16.65
N LEU A 233 19.34 0.56 -16.06
CA LEU A 233 18.20 -0.37 -16.05
C LEU A 233 17.00 0.20 -15.30
N ARG A 234 17.24 0.88 -14.16
CA ARG A 234 16.20 1.48 -13.32
C ARG A 234 15.59 2.73 -13.97
N ASP A 235 16.40 3.55 -14.62
CA ASP A 235 15.92 4.70 -15.39
C ASP A 235 15.05 4.22 -16.57
N GLY A 236 15.47 3.18 -17.29
CA GLY A 236 14.66 2.56 -18.35
C GLY A 236 13.29 2.06 -17.83
N TYR A 237 13.28 1.38 -16.69
CA TYR A 237 12.03 0.93 -16.06
C TYR A 237 11.14 2.09 -15.59
N SER A 238 11.73 3.17 -15.08
CA SER A 238 11.00 4.36 -14.63
C SER A 238 10.39 5.12 -15.82
N HIS A 239 11.10 5.20 -16.95
CA HIS A 239 10.60 5.76 -18.19
C HIS A 239 9.48 4.92 -18.79
N ALA A 240 9.60 3.59 -18.81
CA ALA A 240 8.54 2.70 -19.25
C ALA A 240 7.28 2.85 -18.38
N LEU A 241 7.41 2.92 -17.05
CA LEU A 241 6.30 3.17 -16.13
C LEU A 241 5.68 4.56 -16.27
N ALA A 242 6.47 5.59 -16.59
CA ALA A 242 5.96 6.93 -16.87
C ALA A 242 5.18 6.95 -18.18
N ALA A 243 5.69 6.31 -19.23
CA ALA A 243 5.01 6.17 -20.52
C ALA A 243 3.66 5.46 -20.37
N VAL A 244 3.58 4.37 -19.58
CA VAL A 244 2.30 3.68 -19.24
C VAL A 244 1.29 4.62 -18.58
N ARG A 245 1.78 5.52 -17.73
CA ARG A 245 0.95 6.46 -16.97
C ARG A 245 0.51 7.64 -17.82
N GLU A 246 1.33 8.07 -18.78
CA GLU A 246 0.98 9.13 -19.73
C GLU A 246 0.01 8.63 -20.79
N THR A 247 0.11 7.37 -21.23
CA THR A 247 -0.92 6.70 -22.06
C THR A 247 -2.22 6.41 -21.31
N ARG A 248 -2.43 6.98 -20.12
CA ARG A 248 -3.57 6.72 -19.24
C ARG A 248 -4.53 7.92 -19.14
N ASP A 249 -4.12 9.09 -19.62
CA ASP A 249 -5.02 10.24 -19.84
C ASP A 249 -5.76 10.04 -21.19
N ASP A 250 -6.57 8.97 -21.25
CA ASP A 250 -7.21 8.45 -22.46
C ASP A 250 -8.26 9.39 -23.08
N GLN A 251 -8.65 10.49 -22.42
CA GLN A 251 -9.61 11.44 -22.98
C GLN A 251 -9.06 12.30 -24.12
N GLU A 252 -7.76 12.62 -24.11
CA GLU A 252 -7.14 13.43 -25.17
C GLU A 252 -6.76 12.56 -26.39
N PHE A 253 -6.38 11.30 -26.17
CA PHE A 253 -6.09 10.36 -27.25
C PHE A 253 -7.35 9.89 -27.99
N LEU A 254 -8.42 9.56 -27.26
CA LEU A 254 -9.70 9.15 -27.87
C LEU A 254 -10.40 10.28 -28.64
N SER A 255 -10.07 11.55 -28.36
CA SER A 255 -10.57 12.70 -29.13
C SER A 255 -9.69 13.06 -30.33
N ALA A 256 -8.46 12.54 -30.41
CA ALA A 256 -7.53 12.77 -31.52
C ALA A 256 -7.65 11.72 -32.65
N VAL A 257 -8.30 10.58 -32.41
CA VAL A 257 -8.51 9.56 -33.44
C VAL A 257 -9.79 9.86 -34.22
N ASP A 258 -9.66 10.59 -35.32
CA ASP A 258 -10.66 10.66 -36.38
C ASP A 258 -10.75 9.28 -37.07
N GLY A 259 -11.52 8.37 -36.48
CA GLY A 259 -11.75 7.03 -37.04
C GLY A 259 -11.92 5.96 -35.98
N ASP A 260 -12.95 5.13 -36.18
CA ASP A 260 -13.28 3.88 -35.47
C ASP A 260 -12.66 3.71 -34.05
N PRO A 261 -13.38 4.10 -32.98
CA PRO A 261 -12.90 3.96 -31.61
C PRO A 261 -12.59 2.52 -31.20
N LEU A 262 -13.14 1.52 -31.91
CA LEU A 262 -12.81 0.12 -31.67
C LEU A 262 -11.36 -0.18 -32.07
N ARG A 263 -10.92 0.34 -33.24
CA ARG A 263 -9.56 0.18 -33.73
C ARG A 263 -8.54 0.86 -32.81
N ALA A 264 -8.86 2.07 -32.33
CA ALA A 264 -8.03 2.78 -31.37
C ALA A 264 -7.86 1.99 -30.05
N ALA A 265 -8.95 1.41 -29.54
CA ALA A 265 -8.91 0.57 -28.35
C ALA A 265 -8.07 -0.71 -28.55
N GLU A 266 -8.14 -1.32 -29.73
CA GLU A 266 -7.31 -2.48 -30.09
C GLU A 266 -5.82 -2.11 -30.19
N GLU A 267 -5.47 -0.96 -30.78
CA GLU A 267 -4.10 -0.45 -30.86
C GLU A 267 -3.53 -0.16 -29.46
N ILE A 268 -4.30 0.48 -28.58
CA ILE A 268 -3.91 0.73 -27.17
C ILE A 268 -3.70 -0.59 -26.44
N ARG A 269 -4.60 -1.57 -26.62
CA ARG A 269 -4.47 -2.90 -26.00
C ARG A 269 -3.18 -3.59 -26.47
N ALA A 270 -2.89 -3.54 -27.78
CA ALA A 270 -1.67 -4.12 -28.34
C ALA A 270 -0.40 -3.46 -27.79
N MET A 271 -0.38 -2.12 -27.69
CA MET A 271 0.74 -1.37 -27.10
C MET A 271 0.95 -1.74 -25.62
N ARG A 272 -0.15 -1.84 -24.85
CA ARG A 272 -0.09 -2.25 -23.44
C ARG A 272 0.46 -3.66 -23.28
N THR A 273 0.00 -4.61 -24.08
CA THR A 273 0.52 -5.99 -24.07
C THR A 273 2.01 -6.03 -24.38
N ALA A 274 2.45 -5.34 -25.44
CA ALA A 274 3.86 -5.29 -25.82
C ALA A 274 4.75 -4.75 -24.68
N LEU A 275 4.28 -3.73 -23.97
CA LEU A 275 5.04 -3.13 -22.88
C LEU A 275 5.04 -3.98 -21.59
N ILE A 276 3.96 -4.72 -21.33
CA ILE A 276 3.94 -5.74 -20.26
C ILE A 276 4.97 -6.82 -20.54
N ASP A 277 5.05 -7.30 -21.78
CA ASP A 277 6.03 -8.31 -22.20
C ASP A 277 7.47 -7.78 -22.08
N GLU A 278 7.71 -6.52 -22.44
CA GLU A 278 9.02 -5.87 -22.23
C GLU A 278 9.38 -5.82 -20.75
N CYS A 279 8.44 -5.45 -19.88
CA CYS A 279 8.67 -5.42 -18.42
C CYS A 279 8.97 -6.83 -17.86
N ARG A 280 8.31 -7.87 -18.38
CA ARG A 280 8.57 -9.27 -17.99
C ARG A 280 9.98 -9.69 -18.41
N ALA A 281 10.39 -9.39 -19.64
CA ALA A 281 11.73 -9.68 -20.15
C ALA A 281 12.82 -8.95 -19.35
N LEU A 282 12.59 -7.70 -18.93
CA LEU A 282 13.52 -6.96 -18.09
C LEU A 282 13.67 -7.58 -16.69
N ARG A 283 12.58 -8.04 -16.07
CA ARG A 283 12.62 -8.75 -14.78
C ARG A 283 13.39 -10.07 -14.87
N GLU A 284 13.18 -10.84 -15.93
CA GLU A 284 13.93 -12.08 -16.16
C GLU A 284 15.43 -11.81 -16.28
N ARG A 285 15.82 -10.77 -17.01
CA ARG A 285 17.23 -10.32 -17.11
C ARG A 285 17.78 -9.90 -15.75
N GLU A 286 17.03 -9.11 -14.97
CA GLU A 286 17.43 -8.74 -13.61
C GLU A 286 17.68 -9.97 -12.72
N MET A 287 16.78 -10.95 -12.75
CA MET A 287 16.93 -12.19 -11.97
C MET A 287 18.16 -12.99 -12.41
N ALA A 288 18.40 -13.11 -13.71
CA ALA A 288 19.58 -13.80 -14.25
C ALA A 288 20.90 -13.13 -13.79
N ILE A 289 20.94 -11.79 -13.78
CA ILE A 289 22.10 -11.04 -13.31
C ILE A 289 22.30 -11.24 -11.80
N ARG A 290 21.23 -11.16 -11.00
CA ARG A 290 21.31 -11.42 -9.55
C ARG A 290 21.84 -12.82 -9.25
N ALA A 291 21.39 -13.83 -9.99
CA ALA A 291 21.88 -15.20 -9.87
C ALA A 291 23.38 -15.33 -10.23
N SER A 292 23.81 -14.66 -11.30
CA SER A 292 25.23 -14.62 -11.72
C SER A 292 26.12 -13.97 -10.65
N VAL A 293 25.71 -12.83 -10.08
CA VAL A 293 26.42 -12.16 -8.99
C VAL A 293 26.50 -13.03 -7.73
N ALA A 294 25.42 -13.73 -7.38
CA ALA A 294 25.42 -14.65 -6.26
C ALA A 294 26.39 -15.83 -6.46
N LYS A 295 26.54 -16.33 -7.69
CA LYS A 295 27.48 -17.40 -8.04
C LYS A 295 28.94 -16.91 -7.98
N ALA A 296 29.23 -15.69 -8.43
CA ALA A 296 30.58 -15.12 -8.39
C ALA A 296 31.09 -14.80 -6.97
N LYS A 297 30.19 -14.73 -5.99
CA LYS A 297 30.53 -14.51 -4.57
C LYS A 297 30.82 -15.80 -3.78
N ARG A 298 30.59 -16.97 -4.38
CA ARG A 298 30.92 -18.28 -3.80
C ARG A 298 32.27 -18.76 -4.32
#